data_AF-R9JPW8-F1
#
_entry.id   AF-R9JPW8-F1
#
_cell.length_a   1.000
_cell.length_b   1.000
_cell.length_c   1.000
_cell.angle_alpha   90.00
_cell.angle_beta   90.00
_cell.angle_gamma   90.00
#
_symmetry.space_group_name_H-M   'P 1'
#
loop_
_entity.id
_entity.type
_entity.pdbx_description
1 polymer ?
#
loop_
_entity_poly.entity_id
_entity_poly.type
_entity_poly.pdbx_seq_one_letter_code
_entity_poly.pdbx_strand_id
1 'polypeptide(L)' 'MMVVVTNLGNISYLVKKENYSRKKAIEIYNHAVNVHNEGNNIRDYQKAVFCFLSNCHEANIVYEDR' A
#
# COMPACT_ATOMS: atom_id res chain seq x y z
N MET A 1 -10.46 -9.44 6.13
CA MET A 1 -9.54 -10.10 5.17
C MET A 1 -8.15 -9.51 5.36
N MET A 2 -7.19 -10.33 5.76
CA MET A 2 -5.79 -9.97 6.00
C MET A 2 -4.99 -10.33 4.74
N VAL A 3 -4.20 -9.38 4.22
CA VAL A 3 -3.26 -9.66 3.12
C VAL A 3 -1.86 -9.64 3.72
N VAL A 4 -1.13 -10.74 3.54
CA VAL A 4 0.26 -10.91 4.00
C VAL A 4 1.18 -10.56 2.84
N VAL A 5 2.08 -9.60 3.06
CA VAL A 5 3.13 -9.23 2.11
C VAL A 5 4.43 -9.77 2.68
N THR A 6 5.11 -10.64 1.92
CA THR A 6 6.40 -11.20 2.33
C THR A 6 7.52 -10.59 1.50
N ASN A 7 8.51 -10.03 2.19
CA ASN A 7 9.82 -9.66 1.68
C ASN A 7 10.81 -10.61 2.39
N LEU A 8 11.85 -11.12 1.71
CA LEU A 8 12.86 -12.02 2.28
C LEU A 8 13.38 -11.54 3.66
N GLY A 9 12.74 -11.99 4.74
CA GLY A 9 13.07 -11.65 6.13
C GLY A 9 12.05 -10.81 6.89
N ASN A 10 11.00 -10.27 6.26
CA ASN A 10 9.98 -9.46 6.95
C ASN A 10 8.55 -9.81 6.52
N ILE A 11 7.63 -9.85 7.49
CA ILE A 11 6.21 -10.15 7.29
C ILE A 11 5.41 -8.90 7.64
N SER A 12 4.79 -8.31 6.63
CA SER A 12 3.95 -7.13 6.83
C SER A 12 2.49 -7.44 6.51
N TYR A 13 1.57 -6.83 7.25
CA TYR A 13 0.14 -7.10 7.14
C TYR A 13 -0.63 -5.87 6.70
N LEU A 14 -1.57 -6.06 5.76
CA LEU A 14 -2.61 -5.09 5.44
C LEU A 14 -3.95 -5.55 5.98
N VAL A 15 -4.53 -4.78 6.89
CA VAL A 15 -5.78 -5.09 7.60
C VAL A 15 -6.85 -4.06 7.28
N LYS A 16 -8.00 -4.52 6.77
CA LYS A 16 -9.19 -3.69 6.57
C LYS A 16 -9.94 -3.53 7.88
N LYS A 17 -10.21 -2.30 8.31
CA LYS A 17 -11.09 -2.00 9.45
C LYS A 17 -12.56 -2.03 9.06
N GLU A 18 -13.45 -1.97 10.05
CA GLU A 18 -14.92 -2.05 9.87
C GLU A 18 -15.44 -1.03 8.84
N ASN A 19 -14.91 0.19 8.84
CA ASN A 19 -15.30 1.28 7.93
C ASN A 19 -14.44 1.36 6.65
N TYR A 20 -13.97 0.23 6.14
CA TYR A 20 -13.16 0.15 4.93
C TYR A 20 -13.88 0.80 3.72
N SER A 21 -13.20 1.74 3.06
CA SER A 21 -13.71 2.37 1.83
C SER A 21 -13.06 1.75 0.59
N ARG A 22 -13.81 0.91 -0.11
CA ARG A 22 -13.34 0.27 -1.35
C ARG A 22 -12.97 1.28 -2.43
N LYS A 23 -13.81 2.30 -2.62
CA LYS A 23 -13.58 3.35 -3.63
C LYS A 23 -12.26 4.07 -3.36
N LYS A 24 -12.06 4.50 -2.11
CA LYS A 24 -10.83 5.19 -1.70
C LYS A 24 -9.59 4.30 -1.81
N ALA A 25 -9.70 3.02 -1.47
CA ALA A 25 -8.61 2.06 -1.64
C ALA A 25 -8.17 1.92 -3.11
N ILE A 26 -9.12 1.87 -4.04
CA ILE A 26 -8.84 1.81 -5.48
C ILE A 26 -8.19 3.12 -5.96
N GLU A 27 -8.68 4.28 -5.50
CA GLU A 27 -8.07 5.57 -5.82
C GLU A 27 -6.60 5.65 -5.37
N ILE A 28 -6.31 5.25 -4.13
CA ILE A 28 -4.94 5.20 -3.58
C ILE A 28 -4.06 4.23 -4.38
N TYR A 29 -4.58 3.03 -4.69
CA TYR A 29 -3.86 2.05 -5.48
C TYR A 29 -3.51 2.57 -6.88
N ASN A 30 -4.48 3.14 -7.59
CA ASN A 30 -4.25 3.68 -8.93
C ASN A 30 -3.25 4.84 -8.90
N HIS A 31 -3.30 5.69 -7.87
CA HIS A 31 -2.31 6.74 -7.68
C HIS A 31 -0.90 6.18 -7.50
N ALA A 32 -0.72 5.17 -6.65
CA ALA A 32 0.56 4.52 -6.45
C ALA A 32 1.07 3.82 -7.72
N VAL A 33 0.19 3.19 -8.51
CA VAL A 33 0.54 2.60 -9.81
C VAL A 33 1.03 3.67 -10.79
N ASN A 34 0.41 4.85 -10.82
CA ASN A 34 0.90 5.94 -11.66
C ASN A 34 2.30 6.39 -11.25
N VAL A 35 2.54 6.58 -9.94
CA VAL A 35 3.89 6.92 -9.40
C VAL A 35 4.90 5.83 -9.75
N HIS A 36 4.50 4.55 -9.69
CA HIS A 36 5.36 3.43 -10.09
C HIS A 36 5.71 3.50 -11.58
N ASN A 37 4.74 3.75 -12.44
CA ASN A 37 4.91 3.78 -13.89
C ASN A 37 5.78 4.96 -14.38
N GLU A 38 5.83 6.06 -13.63
CA GLU A 38 6.76 7.17 -13.86
C GLU A 38 8.21 6.84 -13.46
N GLY A 39 8.40 5.83 -12.59
CA GLY A 39 9.69 5.41 -12.09
C GLY A 39 10.47 4.52 -13.05
N ASN A 40 11.80 4.61 -13.02
CA ASN A 40 12.69 3.82 -13.88
C ASN A 40 13.77 3.03 -13.12
N ASN A 41 13.74 3.08 -11.79
CA ASN A 41 14.72 2.42 -10.94
C ASN A 41 14.09 1.97 -9.62
N ILE A 42 14.84 1.17 -8.86
CA ILE A 42 14.36 0.57 -7.61
C ILE A 42 13.92 1.61 -6.56
N ARG A 43 14.57 2.78 -6.52
CA ARG A 43 14.26 3.85 -5.56
C ARG A 43 12.90 4.48 -5.88
N ASP A 44 12.58 4.64 -7.16
CA ASP A 44 11.27 5.15 -7.59
C ASP A 44 10.16 4.16 -7.27
N TYR A 45 10.41 2.86 -7.47
CA TYR A 45 9.44 1.82 -7.11
C TYR A 45 9.22 1.76 -5.59
N GLN A 46 10.29 1.89 -4.79
CA GLN A 46 10.16 2.03 -3.33
C GLN A 46 9.33 3.26 -2.94
N LYS A 47 9.49 4.39 -3.65
CA LYS A 47 8.68 5.59 -3.44
C LYS A 47 7.20 5.35 -3.73
N ALA A 48 6.88 4.61 -4.80
CA ALA A 48 5.50 4.24 -5.12
C ALA A 48 4.87 3.34 -4.05
N VAL A 49 5.62 2.35 -3.54
CA VAL A 49 5.19 1.51 -2.41
C VAL A 49 4.97 2.35 -1.16
N PHE A 50 5.91 3.23 -0.83
CA PHE A 50 5.78 4.14 0.32
C PHE A 50 4.57 5.06 0.20
N CYS A 51 4.30 5.58 -1.01
CA CYS A 51 3.11 6.37 -1.32
C CYS A 51 1.82 5.58 -1.05
N PHE A 52 1.74 4.33 -1.50
CA PHE A 52 0.59 3.47 -1.20
C PHE A 52 0.39 3.27 0.31
N LEU A 53 1.45 2.84 1.02
CA LEU A 53 1.39 2.51 2.44
C LEU A 53 1.04 3.73 3.30
N SER A 54 1.62 4.89 2.98
CA SER A 54 1.38 6.13 3.72
C SER A 54 -0.08 6.60 3.62
N ASN A 55 -0.76 6.32 2.51
CA ASN A 55 -2.14 6.76 2.26
C ASN A 55 -3.20 5.71 2.60
N CYS A 56 -2.82 4.46 2.89
CA CYS A 56 -3.74 3.36 3.22
C CYS A 56 -4.74 3.70 4.34
N HIS A 57 -4.32 4.50 5.31
CA HIS A 57 -5.16 4.93 6.43
C HIS A 57 -6.43 5.68 5.98
N GLU A 58 -6.37 6.43 4.86
CA GLU A 58 -7.53 7.13 4.31
C GLU A 58 -8.63 6.18 3.83
N ALA A 59 -8.27 4.94 3.46
CA ALA A 59 -9.21 3.89 3.10
C ALA A 59 -9.57 2.96 4.28
N ASN A 60 -9.17 3.32 5.50
CA ASN A 60 -9.28 2.47 6.69
C ASN A 60 -8.55 1.12 6.53
N ILE A 61 -7.41 1.15 5.84
CA ILE A 61 -6.46 0.03 5.76
C ILE A 61 -5.28 0.37 6.68
N VAL A 62 -4.94 -0.55 7.59
CA VAL A 62 -3.75 -0.43 8.44
C VAL A 62 -2.65 -1.31 7.88
N TYR A 63 -1.46 -0.73 7.75
CA TYR A 63 -0.22 -1.44 7.49
C TYR A 63 0.55 -1.59 8.81
N GLU A 64 0.83 -2.81 9.22
CA GLU A 64 1.72 -3.11 10.34
C GLU A 64 2.94 -3.88 9.84
N ASP A 65 4.11 -3.39 10.23
CA ASP A 65 5.40 -4.05 10.04
C ASP A 65 5.85 -4.55 11.42
N ARG A 66 6.08 -5.86 11.57
CA ARG A 66 6.41 -6.50 12.85
C ARG A 66 7.87 -6.92 12.90
#